data_AF-A0AAJ1WRI2-F1
#
_entry.id   AF-A0AAJ1WRI2-F1
#
_cell.length_a   1.000
_cell.length_b   1.000
_cell.length_c   1.000
_cell.angle_alpha   90.00
_cell.angle_beta   90.00
_cell.angle_gamma   90.00
#
_symmetry.space_group_name_H-M   'P 1'
#
loop_
_entity.id
_entity.type
_entity.pdbx_description
1 polymer ?
#
loop_
_entity_poly.entity_id
_entity_poly.type
_entity_poly.pdbx_seq_one_letter_code
_entity_poly.pdbx_strand_id
1 'polypeptide(L)'
;MWPIARLTIKEIIYKRVFLVISLMSLALLIFYGIGTYYAQGQIANMNRGPMGGLAQGFMSTQFYGMGLYFAAFITSLLAIFSSVGSISKEIESRQIDPMMARPISRASFVMGRFVGLSLLMVSYSIFLFLGITAVNQFLGNQLKVVVSMSQVLQAGSLFVLQSIIIVAVALFFSTRWSTLNSGIVLIMLYVTSMLGGFIEQLGGITQIKQMLNFGIVTSLLFPIDTLFRTMVISLFESADDPISMATQGIFGSTSAPSKWMLVYIGLYGVMALWFAIRSFQKRDL
;
A
#
# COMPACT_ATOMS: atom_id res chain seq x y z
N MET A 1 10.98 22.18 -10.63
CA MET A 1 10.42 20.96 -10.00
C MET A 1 9.27 21.27 -9.05
N TRP A 2 9.47 22.07 -7.98
CA TRP A 2 8.43 22.37 -6.99
C TRP A 2 7.11 22.97 -7.54
N PRO A 3 7.12 23.90 -8.51
CA PRO A 3 5.87 24.43 -9.08
C PRO A 3 5.02 23.34 -9.76
N ILE A 4 5.67 22.41 -10.45
CA ILE A 4 5.01 21.26 -11.11
C ILE A 4 4.37 20.37 -10.05
N ALA A 5 5.11 20.02 -8.99
CA ALA A 5 4.59 19.21 -7.89
C ALA A 5 3.35 19.84 -7.24
N ARG A 6 3.37 21.15 -6.97
CA ARG A 6 2.23 21.87 -6.39
C ARG A 6 1.00 21.87 -7.30
N LEU A 7 1.20 22.02 -8.62
CA LEU A 7 0.12 21.96 -9.59
C LEU A 7 -0.48 20.56 -9.67
N THR A 8 0.37 19.51 -9.70
CA THR A 8 -0.08 18.12 -9.69
C THR A 8 -0.93 17.79 -8.46
N ILE A 9 -0.51 18.24 -7.28
CA ILE A 9 -1.30 18.05 -6.05
C ILE A 9 -2.69 18.67 -6.19
N LYS A 10 -2.76 19.94 -6.62
CA LYS A 10 -4.05 20.61 -6.83
C LYS A 10 -4.89 19.85 -7.86
N GLU A 11 -4.31 19.49 -8.98
CA GLU A 11 -4.99 18.77 -10.06
C GLU A 11 -5.67 17.48 -9.56
N ILE A 12 -5.01 16.71 -8.68
CA ILE A 12 -5.58 15.49 -8.12
C ILE A 12 -6.67 15.80 -7.09
N ILE A 13 -6.45 16.74 -6.18
CA ILE A 13 -7.43 17.08 -5.12
C ILE A 13 -8.77 17.55 -5.71
N TYR A 14 -8.75 18.28 -6.83
CA TYR A 14 -9.98 18.75 -7.49
C TYR A 14 -10.66 17.69 -8.37
N LYS A 15 -10.10 16.50 -8.56
CA LYS A 15 -10.74 15.44 -9.35
C LYS A 15 -11.81 14.72 -8.52
N ARG A 16 -12.94 14.39 -9.17
CA ARG A 16 -14.01 13.58 -8.58
C ARG A 16 -13.51 12.26 -8.01
N VAL A 17 -12.52 11.64 -8.65
CA VAL A 17 -11.91 10.38 -8.20
C VAL A 17 -11.32 10.50 -6.79
N PHE A 18 -10.62 11.60 -6.48
CA PHE A 18 -10.06 11.84 -5.15
C PHE A 18 -11.17 11.98 -4.09
N LEU A 19 -12.24 12.70 -4.42
CA LEU A 19 -13.40 12.85 -3.53
C LEU A 19 -14.09 11.50 -3.28
N VAL A 20 -14.38 10.74 -4.34
CA VAL A 20 -15.03 9.42 -4.23
C VAL A 20 -14.21 8.48 -3.36
N ILE A 21 -12.90 8.39 -3.60
CA ILE A 21 -12.02 7.53 -2.80
C ILE A 21 -11.90 8.02 -1.36
N SER A 22 -11.84 9.34 -1.13
CA SER A 22 -11.84 9.91 0.23
C SER A 22 -13.14 9.58 0.97
N LEU A 23 -14.30 9.63 0.31
CA LEU A 23 -15.57 9.19 0.89
C LEU A 23 -15.58 7.68 1.19
N MET A 24 -15.06 6.85 0.27
CA MET A 24 -14.92 5.42 0.50
C MET A 24 -13.97 5.11 1.67
N SER A 25 -12.97 5.95 1.91
CA SER A 25 -12.05 5.85 3.05
C SER A 25 -12.75 6.13 4.36
N LEU A 26 -13.57 7.16 4.41
CA LEU A 26 -14.40 7.47 5.57
C LEU A 26 -15.42 6.35 5.82
N ALA A 27 -16.04 5.84 4.76
CA ALA A 27 -16.92 4.68 4.86
C ALA A 27 -16.17 3.47 5.43
N LEU A 28 -14.95 3.18 4.94
CA LEU A 28 -14.11 2.11 5.49
C LEU A 28 -13.86 2.30 6.99
N LEU A 29 -13.48 3.51 7.43
CA LEU A 29 -13.25 3.79 8.86
C LEU A 29 -14.51 3.57 9.70
N ILE A 30 -15.69 3.96 9.20
CA ILE A 30 -16.98 3.75 9.86
C ILE A 30 -17.30 2.26 9.92
N PHE A 31 -17.24 1.54 8.80
CA PHE A 31 -17.52 0.11 8.74
C PHE A 31 -16.57 -0.70 9.61
N TYR A 32 -15.27 -0.38 9.56
CA TYR A 32 -14.27 -0.99 10.41
C TYR A 32 -14.53 -0.68 11.88
N GLY A 33 -14.85 0.56 12.24
CA GLY A 33 -15.21 0.95 13.60
C GLY A 33 -16.42 0.19 14.14
N ILE A 34 -17.51 0.13 13.36
CA ILE A 34 -18.70 -0.65 13.70
C ILE A 34 -18.34 -2.14 13.87
N GLY A 35 -17.56 -2.70 12.94
CA GLY A 35 -17.09 -4.08 13.01
C GLY A 35 -16.29 -4.36 14.28
N THR A 36 -15.34 -3.49 14.63
CA THR A 36 -14.55 -3.62 15.87
C THR A 36 -15.42 -3.52 17.12
N TYR A 37 -16.41 -2.61 17.13
CA TYR A 37 -17.31 -2.42 18.28
C TYR A 37 -18.20 -3.65 18.55
N TYR A 38 -18.69 -4.33 17.50
CA TYR A 38 -19.45 -5.56 17.68
C TYR A 38 -18.56 -6.77 17.98
N ALA A 39 -17.39 -6.86 17.34
CA ALA A 39 -16.48 -7.98 17.51
C ALA A 39 -15.92 -8.09 18.94
N GLN A 40 -15.64 -6.95 19.62
CA GLN A 40 -15.16 -6.96 21.01
C GLN A 40 -16.14 -7.64 21.98
N GLY A 41 -17.46 -7.49 21.77
CA GLY A 41 -18.47 -8.07 22.65
C GLY A 41 -18.51 -9.60 22.60
N GLN A 42 -18.20 -10.19 21.44
CA GLN A 42 -18.10 -11.63 21.29
C GLN A 42 -16.80 -12.19 21.87
N ILE A 43 -15.70 -11.45 21.74
CA ILE A 43 -14.39 -11.86 22.24
C ILE A 43 -14.34 -11.87 23.78
N ALA A 44 -15.08 -10.97 24.43
CA ALA A 44 -15.27 -10.98 25.89
C ALA A 44 -15.78 -12.31 26.43
N ASN A 45 -16.60 -12.99 25.65
CA ASN A 45 -17.17 -14.28 26.01
C ASN A 45 -16.20 -15.44 25.71
N MET A 46 -15.37 -15.32 24.67
CA MET A 46 -14.32 -16.29 24.33
C MET A 46 -13.16 -16.30 25.33
N ASN A 47 -12.84 -15.17 25.96
CA ASN A 47 -11.70 -15.07 26.87
C ASN A 47 -11.88 -15.81 28.22
N ARG A 48 -13.01 -16.50 28.42
CA ARG A 48 -13.33 -17.24 29.66
C ARG A 48 -12.77 -18.67 29.69
N GLY A 49 -12.15 -19.15 28.60
CA GLY A 49 -11.58 -20.50 28.52
C GLY A 49 -10.05 -20.55 28.69
N PRO A 50 -9.44 -21.74 28.89
CA PRO A 50 -7.99 -21.90 29.06
C PRO A 50 -7.13 -21.39 27.88
N MET A 51 -7.69 -21.37 26.67
CA MET A 51 -7.07 -20.83 25.44
C MET A 51 -7.60 -19.42 25.07
N GLY A 52 -8.33 -18.77 25.97
CA GLY A 52 -9.01 -17.50 25.71
C GLY A 52 -8.08 -16.37 25.28
N GLY A 53 -6.94 -16.23 25.94
CA GLY A 53 -5.96 -15.18 25.63
C GLY A 53 -5.30 -15.35 24.26
N LEU A 54 -4.98 -16.59 23.86
CA LEU A 54 -4.43 -16.89 22.54
C LEU A 54 -5.46 -16.65 21.43
N ALA A 55 -6.69 -17.12 21.63
CA ALA A 55 -7.78 -16.90 20.69
C ALA A 55 -8.11 -15.41 20.53
N GLN A 56 -8.10 -14.66 21.64
CA GLN A 56 -8.27 -13.21 21.63
C GLN A 56 -7.14 -12.50 20.89
N GLY A 57 -5.88 -12.85 21.16
CA GLY A 57 -4.72 -12.27 20.48
C GLY A 57 -4.76 -12.52 18.97
N PHE A 58 -5.09 -13.76 18.57
CA PHE A 58 -5.30 -14.11 17.16
C PHE A 58 -6.41 -13.25 16.54
N MET A 59 -7.61 -13.24 17.10
CA MET A 59 -8.73 -12.44 16.57
C MET A 59 -8.40 -10.94 16.49
N SER A 60 -7.70 -10.40 17.50
CA SER A 60 -7.32 -8.98 17.56
C SER A 60 -6.38 -8.60 16.42
N THR A 61 -5.32 -9.37 16.21
CA THR A 61 -4.38 -9.14 15.11
C THR A 61 -5.00 -9.42 13.74
N GLN A 62 -5.92 -10.40 13.61
CA GLN A 62 -6.63 -10.64 12.35
C GLN A 62 -7.56 -9.50 11.97
N PHE A 63 -8.36 -8.99 12.92
CA PHE A 63 -9.23 -7.85 12.67
C PHE A 63 -8.43 -6.59 12.31
N TYR A 64 -7.35 -6.32 13.05
CA TYR A 64 -6.51 -5.16 12.77
C TYR A 64 -5.78 -5.30 11.42
N GLY A 65 -5.19 -6.47 11.16
CA GLY A 65 -4.57 -6.79 9.86
C GLY A 65 -5.54 -6.61 8.70
N MET A 66 -6.79 -7.06 8.84
CA MET A 66 -7.84 -6.88 7.83
C MET A 66 -8.13 -5.39 7.59
N GLY A 67 -8.30 -4.59 8.64
CA GLY A 67 -8.51 -3.14 8.52
C GLY A 67 -7.38 -2.44 7.77
N LEU A 68 -6.13 -2.78 8.10
CA LEU A 68 -4.95 -2.26 7.41
C LEU A 68 -4.86 -2.75 5.97
N TYR A 69 -5.29 -3.98 5.68
CA TYR A 69 -5.30 -4.54 4.34
C TYR A 69 -6.26 -3.80 3.41
N PHE A 70 -7.49 -3.55 3.88
CA PHE A 70 -8.44 -2.73 3.13
C PHE A 70 -7.95 -1.29 2.98
N ALA A 71 -7.30 -0.72 4.00
CA ALA A 71 -6.68 0.59 3.86
C ALA A 71 -5.57 0.59 2.80
N ALA A 72 -4.69 -0.43 2.80
CA ALA A 72 -3.64 -0.60 1.79
C ALA A 72 -4.23 -0.71 0.38
N PHE A 73 -5.35 -1.43 0.24
CA PHE A 73 -6.10 -1.56 -1.00
C PHE A 73 -6.63 -0.22 -1.51
N ILE A 74 -7.35 0.53 -0.67
CA ILE A 74 -7.90 1.85 -1.06
C ILE A 74 -6.76 2.82 -1.40
N THR A 75 -5.71 2.88 -0.60
CA THR A 75 -4.53 3.71 -0.87
C THR A 75 -3.85 3.33 -2.18
N SER A 76 -3.75 2.04 -2.48
CA SER A 76 -3.19 1.55 -3.74
C SER A 76 -4.06 1.97 -4.93
N LEU A 77 -5.38 1.85 -4.84
CA LEU A 77 -6.29 2.32 -5.89
C LEU A 77 -6.16 3.82 -6.14
N LEU A 78 -6.06 4.63 -5.08
CA LEU A 78 -5.85 6.07 -5.23
C LEU A 78 -4.53 6.38 -5.92
N ALA A 79 -3.46 5.70 -5.51
CA ALA A 79 -2.13 5.85 -6.12
C ALA A 79 -2.15 5.50 -7.61
N ILE A 80 -2.78 4.37 -7.97
CA ILE A 80 -2.95 3.92 -9.36
C ILE A 80 -3.71 4.96 -10.17
N PHE A 81 -4.96 5.28 -9.80
CA PHE A 81 -5.82 6.16 -10.60
C PHE A 81 -5.32 7.60 -10.68
N SER A 82 -4.61 8.08 -9.64
CA SER A 82 -4.04 9.43 -9.64
C SER A 82 -2.78 9.53 -10.51
N SER A 83 -2.02 8.44 -10.66
CA SER A 83 -0.69 8.47 -11.27
C SER A 83 -0.67 7.99 -12.71
N VAL A 84 -1.47 6.97 -13.04
CA VAL A 84 -1.51 6.32 -14.36
C VAL A 84 -1.83 7.30 -15.49
N GLY A 85 -2.73 8.25 -15.25
CA GLY A 85 -3.12 9.28 -16.22
C GLY A 85 -2.38 10.60 -16.09
N SER A 86 -1.34 10.67 -15.26
CA SER A 86 -0.71 11.96 -14.92
C SER A 86 0.17 12.53 -16.04
N ILE A 87 0.71 11.67 -16.92
CA ILE A 87 1.53 12.06 -18.07
C ILE A 87 0.83 11.65 -19.37
N SER A 88 0.37 10.40 -19.47
CA SER A 88 -0.30 9.86 -20.66
C SER A 88 -1.47 10.71 -21.14
N LYS A 89 -2.28 11.23 -20.21
CA LYS A 89 -3.45 12.07 -20.55
C LYS A 89 -3.04 13.41 -21.18
N GLU A 90 -1.93 14.00 -20.74
CA GLU A 90 -1.43 15.26 -21.28
C GLU A 90 -0.82 15.06 -22.68
N ILE A 91 -0.20 13.89 -22.91
CA ILE A 91 0.28 13.47 -24.24
C ILE A 91 -0.91 13.24 -25.18
N GLU A 92 -1.91 12.46 -24.75
CA GLU A 92 -3.10 12.14 -25.54
C GLU A 92 -3.92 13.39 -25.93
N SER A 93 -3.94 14.39 -25.05
CA SER A 93 -4.68 15.65 -25.27
C SER A 93 -3.86 16.77 -25.92
N ARG A 94 -2.60 16.52 -26.30
CA ARG A 94 -1.65 17.54 -26.80
C ARG A 94 -1.46 18.75 -25.89
N GLN A 95 -1.82 18.63 -24.61
CA GLN A 95 -1.60 19.69 -23.62
C GLN A 95 -0.13 19.80 -23.21
N ILE A 96 0.67 18.78 -23.55
CA ILE A 96 2.09 18.74 -23.25
C ILE A 96 2.93 19.70 -24.13
N ASP A 97 2.49 19.98 -25.35
CA ASP A 97 3.20 20.80 -26.35
C ASP A 97 3.55 22.21 -25.84
N PRO A 98 2.59 23.02 -25.31
CA PRO A 98 2.91 24.35 -24.79
C PRO A 98 3.75 24.32 -23.50
N MET A 99 3.70 23.24 -22.73
CA MET A 99 4.55 23.09 -21.53
C MET A 99 5.99 22.77 -21.92
N MET A 100 6.20 21.99 -22.97
CA MET A 100 7.50 21.57 -23.49
C MET A 100 8.19 22.65 -24.34
N ALA A 101 7.46 23.67 -24.79
CA ALA A 101 8.04 24.87 -25.39
C ALA A 101 8.83 25.74 -24.38
N ARG A 102 8.65 25.52 -23.07
CA ARG A 102 9.44 26.17 -22.02
C ARG A 102 10.77 25.44 -21.82
N PRO A 103 11.86 26.12 -21.40
CA PRO A 103 13.16 25.50 -21.16
C PRO A 103 13.17 24.67 -19.86
N ILE A 104 12.32 23.64 -19.79
CA ILE A 104 12.20 22.72 -18.66
C ILE A 104 12.73 21.37 -19.11
N SER A 105 13.68 20.79 -18.35
CA SER A 105 14.17 19.46 -18.67
C SER A 105 13.07 18.41 -18.50
N ARG A 106 12.98 17.47 -19.45
CA ARG A 106 12.05 16.33 -19.41
C ARG A 106 12.14 15.53 -18.09
N ALA A 107 13.35 15.42 -17.54
CA ALA A 107 13.57 14.77 -16.25
C ALA A 107 12.98 15.57 -15.07
N SER A 108 13.12 16.90 -15.07
CA SER A 108 12.54 17.79 -14.04
C SER A 108 11.00 17.75 -14.05
N PHE A 109 10.40 17.53 -15.22
CA PHE A 109 8.95 17.34 -15.35
C PHE A 109 8.48 16.04 -14.68
N VAL A 110 9.04 14.89 -15.06
CA VAL A 110 8.68 13.57 -14.48
C VAL A 110 8.94 13.54 -12.97
N MET A 111 10.10 14.05 -12.53
CA MET A 111 10.42 14.12 -11.10
C MET A 111 9.49 15.08 -10.35
N GLY A 112 9.08 16.19 -10.96
CA GLY A 112 8.08 17.09 -10.37
C GLY A 112 6.74 16.40 -10.15
N ARG A 113 6.29 15.60 -11.13
CA ARG A 113 5.09 14.76 -11.02
C ARG A 113 5.22 13.71 -9.93
N PHE A 114 6.35 12.99 -9.90
CA PHE A 114 6.64 11.98 -8.88
C PHE A 114 6.60 12.57 -7.47
N VAL A 115 7.27 13.70 -7.23
CA VAL A 115 7.28 14.35 -5.92
C VAL A 115 5.88 14.83 -5.53
N GLY A 116 5.13 15.45 -6.45
CA GLY A 116 3.76 15.92 -6.17
C GLY A 116 2.81 14.78 -5.81
N LEU A 117 2.81 13.70 -6.61
CA LEU A 117 1.99 12.51 -6.37
C LEU A 117 2.41 11.78 -5.10
N SER A 118 3.72 11.61 -4.88
CA SER A 118 4.24 10.96 -3.67
C SER A 118 3.88 11.73 -2.41
N LEU A 119 3.98 13.06 -2.41
CA LEU A 119 3.61 13.87 -1.24
C LEU A 119 2.11 13.77 -0.91
N LEU A 120 1.26 13.73 -1.94
CA LEU A 120 -0.18 13.49 -1.77
C LEU A 120 -0.45 12.07 -1.25
N MET A 121 0.25 11.06 -1.77
CA MET A 121 0.12 9.69 -1.30
C MET A 121 0.62 9.53 0.14
N VAL A 122 1.71 10.18 0.52
CA VAL A 122 2.26 10.15 1.89
C VAL A 122 1.21 10.68 2.88
N SER A 123 0.66 11.87 2.63
CA SER A 123 -0.33 12.46 3.55
C SER A 123 -1.58 11.60 3.67
N TYR A 124 -2.08 11.09 2.55
CA TYR A 124 -3.24 10.23 2.52
C TYR A 124 -3.01 8.86 3.19
N SER A 125 -1.84 8.25 2.96
CA SER A 125 -1.45 6.97 3.56
C SER A 125 -1.34 7.09 5.09
N ILE A 126 -0.72 8.17 5.58
CA ILE A 126 -0.61 8.47 7.01
C ILE A 126 -2.01 8.65 7.61
N PHE A 127 -2.88 9.43 6.97
CA PHE A 127 -4.25 9.64 7.44
C PHE A 127 -5.01 8.32 7.60
N LEU A 128 -5.00 7.46 6.59
CA LEU A 128 -5.71 6.19 6.64
C LEU A 128 -5.09 5.21 7.65
N PHE A 129 -3.77 5.08 7.66
CA PHE A 129 -3.07 4.20 8.60
C PHE A 129 -3.33 4.60 10.05
N LEU A 130 -3.18 5.89 10.37
CA LEU A 130 -3.49 6.41 11.71
C LEU A 130 -4.99 6.31 12.02
N GLY A 131 -5.87 6.47 11.03
CA GLY A 131 -7.31 6.28 11.21
C GLY A 131 -7.67 4.87 11.66
N ILE A 132 -7.16 3.84 10.96
CA ILE A 132 -7.39 2.44 11.34
C ILE A 132 -6.75 2.12 12.69
N THR A 133 -5.52 2.62 12.92
CA THR A 133 -4.82 2.46 14.21
C THR A 133 -5.62 3.08 15.35
N ALA A 134 -6.11 4.31 15.17
CA ALA A 134 -6.91 5.03 16.17
C ALA A 134 -8.21 4.28 16.46
N VAL A 135 -8.92 3.80 15.44
CA VAL A 135 -10.12 2.98 15.64
C VAL A 135 -9.82 1.74 16.48
N ASN A 136 -8.72 1.02 16.17
CA ASN A 136 -8.33 -0.15 16.96
C ASN A 136 -8.01 0.21 18.42
N GLN A 137 -7.30 1.33 18.65
CA GLN A 137 -6.87 1.72 20.00
C GLN A 137 -7.98 2.33 20.86
N PHE A 138 -8.90 3.10 20.26
CA PHE A 138 -9.95 3.81 21.00
C PHE A 138 -11.27 3.02 21.07
N LEU A 139 -11.64 2.29 20.02
CA LEU A 139 -12.90 1.51 19.99
C LEU A 139 -12.69 0.02 20.27
N GLY A 140 -11.48 -0.50 20.14
CA GLY A 140 -11.22 -1.94 20.24
C GLY A 140 -11.39 -2.50 21.65
N ASN A 141 -11.08 -1.73 22.71
CA ASN A 141 -11.04 -2.15 24.11
C ASN A 141 -10.37 -3.53 24.32
N GLN A 142 -11.11 -4.64 24.20
CA GLN A 142 -10.60 -6.01 24.27
C GLN A 142 -9.90 -6.50 22.99
N LEU A 143 -10.19 -5.90 21.83
CA LEU A 143 -9.48 -6.11 20.56
C LEU A 143 -8.19 -5.29 20.45
N LYS A 144 -7.85 -4.54 21.50
CA LYS A 144 -6.71 -3.64 21.52
C LYS A 144 -5.43 -4.45 21.44
N VAL A 145 -4.70 -4.27 20.34
CA VAL A 145 -3.33 -4.76 20.25
C VAL A 145 -2.43 -3.71 20.89
N VAL A 146 -1.66 -4.08 21.91
CA VAL A 146 -0.69 -3.17 22.53
C VAL A 146 0.46 -3.00 21.55
N VAL A 147 0.56 -1.82 20.95
CA VAL A 147 1.64 -1.46 20.03
C VAL A 147 2.43 -0.28 20.58
N SER A 148 3.75 -0.39 20.51
CA SER A 148 4.68 0.67 20.86
C SER A 148 4.71 1.77 19.79
N MET A 149 5.08 2.99 20.18
CA MET A 149 5.21 4.11 19.24
C MET A 149 6.23 3.82 18.12
N SER A 150 7.30 3.08 18.44
CA SER A 150 8.31 2.64 17.47
C SER A 150 7.73 1.69 16.41
N GLN A 151 6.90 0.71 16.82
CA GLN A 151 6.24 -0.22 15.88
C GLN A 151 5.28 0.52 14.95
N VAL A 152 4.48 1.45 15.48
CA VAL A 152 3.55 2.27 14.68
C VAL A 152 4.31 3.11 13.67
N LEU A 153 5.44 3.71 14.06
CA LEU A 153 6.25 4.52 13.16
C LEU A 153 6.90 3.67 12.05
N GLN A 154 7.47 2.51 12.41
CA GLN A 154 8.09 1.59 11.46
C GLN A 154 7.06 1.05 10.46
N ALA A 155 5.93 0.53 10.95
CA ALA A 155 4.85 0.03 10.12
C ALA A 155 4.25 1.14 9.22
N GLY A 156 4.03 2.33 9.77
CA GLY A 156 3.55 3.50 9.02
C GLY A 156 4.51 3.90 7.90
N SER A 157 5.83 3.81 8.13
CA SER A 157 6.83 4.10 7.10
C SER A 157 6.78 3.11 5.94
N LEU A 158 6.58 1.82 6.22
CA LEU A 158 6.42 0.77 5.21
C LEU A 158 5.12 0.93 4.42
N PHE A 159 4.04 1.29 5.11
CA PHE A 159 2.74 1.58 4.49
C PHE A 159 2.81 2.78 3.52
N VAL A 160 3.57 3.83 3.89
CA VAL A 160 3.85 4.97 3.01
C VAL A 160 4.74 4.56 1.84
N LEU A 161 5.78 3.75 2.07
CA LEU A 161 6.67 3.29 1.01
C LEU A 161 5.91 2.51 -0.07
N GLN A 162 4.92 1.71 0.33
CA GLN A 162 4.05 0.97 -0.59
C GLN A 162 3.40 1.89 -1.62
N SER A 163 2.80 2.99 -1.19
CA SER A 163 2.11 3.92 -2.10
C SER A 163 3.09 4.67 -3.01
N ILE A 164 4.28 5.01 -2.53
CA ILE A 164 5.33 5.65 -3.33
C ILE A 164 5.82 4.74 -4.46
N ILE A 165 5.99 3.44 -4.20
CA ILE A 165 6.42 2.49 -5.24
C ILE A 165 5.37 2.34 -6.32
N ILE A 166 4.09 2.28 -5.94
CA ILE A 166 2.99 2.26 -6.90
C ILE A 166 3.02 3.51 -7.79
N VAL A 167 3.27 4.70 -7.22
CA VAL A 167 3.42 5.95 -7.99
C VAL A 167 4.58 5.86 -8.98
N ALA A 168 5.75 5.36 -8.56
CA ALA A 168 6.92 5.23 -9.43
C ALA A 168 6.65 4.33 -10.65
N VAL A 169 6.02 3.17 -10.41
CA VAL A 169 5.67 2.21 -11.45
C VAL A 169 4.54 2.73 -12.34
N ALA A 170 3.56 3.42 -11.76
CA ALA A 170 2.48 4.06 -12.51
C ALA A 170 3.02 5.12 -13.48
N LEU A 171 3.98 5.93 -13.05
CA LEU A 171 4.63 6.92 -13.92
C LEU A 171 5.41 6.24 -15.04
N PHE A 172 6.12 5.14 -14.76
CA PHE A 172 6.77 4.36 -15.79
C PHE A 172 5.77 3.94 -16.89
N PHE A 173 4.64 3.34 -16.53
CA PHE A 173 3.62 2.96 -17.51
C PHE A 173 3.00 4.18 -18.20
N SER A 174 2.67 5.24 -17.46
CA SER A 174 2.09 6.49 -17.99
C SER A 174 2.97 7.15 -19.05
N THR A 175 4.30 7.02 -18.96
CA THR A 175 5.22 7.57 -19.97
C THR A 175 5.30 6.74 -21.26
N ARG A 176 4.85 5.48 -21.24
CA ARG A 176 5.06 4.53 -22.35
C ARG A 176 3.76 4.12 -23.05
N TRP A 177 2.67 3.99 -22.31
CA TRP A 177 1.40 3.49 -22.83
C TRP A 177 0.29 4.53 -22.69
N SER A 178 -0.88 4.21 -23.27
CA SER A 178 -2.09 5.02 -23.09
C SER A 178 -2.55 4.99 -21.63
N THR A 179 -3.37 5.97 -21.25
CA THR A 179 -3.94 6.07 -19.90
C THR A 179 -4.69 4.79 -19.51
N LEU A 180 -5.49 4.25 -20.44
CA LEU A 180 -6.29 3.06 -20.21
C LEU A 180 -5.41 1.80 -20.03
N ASN A 181 -4.44 1.58 -20.93
CA ASN A 181 -3.58 0.41 -20.89
C ASN A 181 -2.70 0.39 -19.63
N SER A 182 -2.14 1.55 -19.29
CA SER A 182 -1.34 1.72 -18.07
C SER A 182 -2.14 1.40 -16.82
N GLY A 183 -3.43 1.77 -16.79
CA GLY A 183 -4.35 1.48 -15.68
C GLY A 183 -4.64 -0.01 -15.54
N ILE A 184 -5.03 -0.66 -16.64
CA ILE A 184 -5.34 -2.09 -16.64
C ILE A 184 -4.13 -2.91 -16.17
N VAL A 185 -2.95 -2.64 -16.74
CA VAL A 185 -1.74 -3.42 -16.40
C VAL A 185 -1.38 -3.23 -14.92
N LEU A 186 -1.39 -2.00 -14.42
CA LEU A 186 -1.01 -1.76 -13.03
C LEU A 186 -2.00 -2.36 -12.01
N ILE A 187 -3.31 -2.34 -12.33
CA ILE A 187 -4.32 -3.01 -11.50
C ILE A 187 -4.11 -4.52 -11.52
N MET A 188 -3.87 -5.13 -12.69
CA MET A 188 -3.62 -6.57 -12.80
C MET A 188 -2.34 -6.98 -12.05
N LEU A 189 -1.28 -6.18 -12.13
CA LEU A 189 -0.06 -6.38 -11.35
C LEU A 189 -0.33 -6.34 -9.85
N TYR A 190 -1.09 -5.34 -9.40
CA TYR A 190 -1.48 -5.21 -8.00
C TYR A 190 -2.29 -6.40 -7.50
N VAL A 191 -3.33 -6.81 -8.23
CA VAL A 191 -4.15 -7.99 -7.88
C VAL A 191 -3.33 -9.27 -7.92
N THR A 192 -2.41 -9.43 -8.88
CA THR A 192 -1.54 -10.61 -8.96
C THR A 192 -0.58 -10.69 -7.77
N SER A 193 0.01 -9.56 -7.36
CA SER A 193 0.83 -9.45 -6.15
C SER A 193 0.04 -9.86 -4.90
N MET A 194 -1.17 -9.32 -4.77
CA MET A 194 -2.10 -9.58 -3.69
C MET A 194 -2.47 -11.07 -3.58
N LEU A 195 -2.88 -11.67 -4.70
CA LEU A 195 -3.24 -13.09 -4.77
C LEU A 195 -2.04 -13.99 -4.49
N GLY A 196 -0.88 -13.65 -5.07
CA GLY A 196 0.34 -14.39 -4.88
C GLY A 196 0.79 -14.44 -3.43
N GLY A 197 0.65 -13.33 -2.70
CA GLY A 197 0.86 -13.28 -1.26
C GLY A 197 -0.06 -14.22 -0.47
N PHE A 198 -1.35 -14.23 -0.74
CA PHE A 198 -2.28 -15.18 -0.10
C PHE A 198 -1.92 -16.63 -0.41
N ILE A 199 -1.54 -16.92 -1.65
CA ILE A 199 -1.11 -18.26 -2.07
C ILE A 199 0.19 -18.65 -1.34
N GLU A 200 1.13 -17.72 -1.16
CA GLU A 200 2.35 -17.92 -0.37
C GLU A 200 2.00 -18.31 1.08
N GLN A 201 1.08 -17.58 1.70
CA GLN A 201 0.66 -17.83 3.08
C GLN A 201 0.00 -19.20 3.24
N LEU A 202 -0.92 -19.55 2.33
CA LEU A 202 -1.55 -20.85 2.32
C LEU A 202 -0.53 -21.96 2.06
N GLY A 203 0.42 -21.74 1.16
CA GLY A 203 1.52 -22.65 0.88
C GLY A 203 2.42 -22.89 2.10
N GLY A 204 2.70 -21.85 2.89
CA GLY A 204 3.45 -21.96 4.13
C GLY A 204 2.72 -22.74 5.22
N ILE A 205 1.41 -22.54 5.35
CA ILE A 205 0.58 -23.29 6.32
C ILE A 205 0.43 -24.76 5.91
N THR A 206 0.16 -25.02 4.62
CA THR A 206 -0.05 -26.37 4.08
C THR A 206 1.24 -27.11 3.73
N GLN A 207 2.39 -26.44 3.82
CA GLN A 207 3.71 -26.94 3.43
C GLN A 207 3.78 -27.36 1.94
N ILE A 208 2.99 -26.72 1.07
CA ILE A 208 2.97 -26.97 -0.37
C ILE A 208 3.98 -26.06 -1.09
N LYS A 209 5.11 -26.65 -1.53
CA LYS A 209 6.23 -25.93 -2.17
C LYS A 209 5.83 -25.16 -3.44
N GLN A 210 4.89 -25.68 -4.23
CA GLN A 210 4.45 -25.03 -5.46
C GLN A 210 3.74 -23.70 -5.19
N MET A 211 2.93 -23.64 -4.14
CA MET A 211 2.25 -22.42 -3.71
C MET A 211 3.25 -21.39 -3.18
N LEU A 212 4.24 -21.82 -2.40
CA LEU A 212 5.34 -20.96 -1.94
C LEU A 212 6.12 -20.36 -3.12
N ASN A 213 6.52 -21.18 -4.10
CA ASN A 213 7.25 -20.72 -5.27
C ASN A 213 6.43 -19.72 -6.10
N PHE A 214 5.13 -19.95 -6.26
CA PHE A 214 4.25 -19.00 -6.93
C PHE A 214 4.22 -17.64 -6.21
N GLY A 215 4.07 -17.66 -4.88
CA GLY A 215 4.14 -16.47 -4.04
C GLY A 215 5.44 -15.70 -4.23
N ILE A 216 6.59 -16.37 -4.14
CA ILE A 216 7.91 -15.76 -4.34
C ILE A 216 8.03 -15.11 -5.73
N VAL A 217 7.58 -15.77 -6.79
CA VAL A 217 7.62 -15.21 -8.15
C VAL A 217 6.77 -13.95 -8.26
N THR A 218 5.56 -13.95 -7.72
CA THR A 218 4.69 -12.76 -7.73
C THR A 218 5.25 -11.62 -6.89
N SER A 219 5.87 -11.94 -5.76
CA SER A 219 6.55 -10.99 -4.88
C SER A 219 7.77 -10.36 -5.57
N LEU A 220 8.52 -11.11 -6.37
CA LEU A 220 9.59 -10.56 -7.20
C LEU A 220 9.07 -9.74 -8.38
N LEU A 221 7.90 -10.08 -8.92
CA LEU A 221 7.32 -9.36 -10.04
C LEU A 221 6.79 -7.98 -9.62
N PHE A 222 6.05 -7.93 -8.51
CA PHE A 222 5.54 -6.69 -7.94
C PHE A 222 5.47 -6.81 -6.41
N PRO A 223 6.44 -6.23 -5.67
CA PRO A 223 6.65 -6.54 -4.24
C PRO A 223 5.76 -5.72 -3.30
N ILE A 224 4.48 -5.54 -3.65
CA ILE A 224 3.53 -4.74 -2.88
C ILE A 224 2.95 -5.54 -1.70
N ASP A 225 2.52 -6.78 -1.93
CA ASP A 225 2.03 -7.63 -0.84
C ASP A 225 3.13 -7.97 0.17
N THR A 226 4.36 -8.20 -0.29
CA THR A 226 5.50 -8.41 0.61
C THR A 226 5.76 -7.20 1.53
N LEU A 227 5.63 -5.98 1.00
CA LEU A 227 5.72 -4.77 1.83
C LEU A 227 4.63 -4.74 2.89
N PHE A 228 3.40 -5.09 2.51
CA PHE A 228 2.29 -5.17 3.44
C PHE A 228 2.56 -6.21 4.54
N ARG A 229 3.04 -7.41 4.19
CA ARG A 229 3.39 -8.44 5.19
C ARG A 229 4.51 -7.99 6.12
N THR A 230 5.55 -7.35 5.59
CA THR A 230 6.63 -6.80 6.42
C THR A 230 6.09 -5.74 7.38
N MET A 231 5.16 -4.91 6.91
CA MET A 231 4.48 -3.90 7.74
C MET A 231 3.70 -4.57 8.88
N VAL A 232 2.89 -5.59 8.58
CA VAL A 232 2.12 -6.35 9.58
C VAL A 232 3.03 -7.02 10.61
N ILE A 233 4.12 -7.66 10.16
CA ILE A 233 5.11 -8.27 11.06
C ILE A 233 5.74 -7.19 11.95
N SER A 234 6.21 -6.08 11.39
CA SER A 234 6.81 -5.00 12.19
C SER A 234 5.84 -4.35 13.17
N LEU A 235 4.53 -4.47 12.93
CA LEU A 235 3.49 -3.94 13.79
C LEU A 235 3.12 -4.90 14.92
N PHE A 236 3.06 -6.20 14.65
CA PHE A 236 2.56 -7.20 15.60
C PHE A 236 3.66 -8.04 16.28
N GLU A 237 4.84 -8.14 15.68
CA GLU A 237 5.98 -8.82 16.29
C GLU A 237 6.51 -7.97 17.45
N SER A 238 6.38 -8.52 18.65
CA SER A 238 6.98 -7.98 19.85
C SER A 238 8.15 -8.89 20.22
N ALA A 239 9.35 -8.31 20.29
CA ALA A 239 10.60 -9.07 20.51
C ALA A 239 10.59 -9.93 21.79
N ASP A 240 9.68 -9.64 22.73
CA ASP A 240 9.60 -10.27 24.04
C ASP A 240 8.55 -11.39 24.15
N ASP A 241 7.78 -11.70 23.09
CA ASP A 241 6.70 -12.69 23.18
C ASP A 241 6.71 -13.71 22.01
N PRO A 242 7.16 -14.97 22.24
CA PRO A 242 7.12 -16.06 21.27
C PRO A 242 5.71 -16.37 20.76
N ILE A 243 4.69 -15.97 21.51
CA ILE A 243 3.28 -16.17 21.19
C ILE A 243 2.83 -15.22 20.06
N SER A 244 3.54 -14.10 19.86
CA SER A 244 3.20 -13.10 18.85
C SER A 244 3.25 -13.62 17.40
N MET A 245 4.01 -14.69 17.12
CA MET A 245 4.03 -15.35 15.81
C MET A 245 2.76 -16.20 15.59
N ALA A 246 2.25 -16.83 16.64
CA ALA A 246 1.08 -17.71 16.57
C ALA A 246 -0.24 -16.95 16.34
N THR A 247 -0.27 -15.65 16.66
CA THR A 247 -1.47 -14.82 16.51
C THR A 247 -1.62 -14.20 15.12
N GLN A 248 -0.55 -14.06 14.32
CA GLN A 248 -0.58 -13.27 13.07
C GLN A 248 -1.40 -13.86 11.91
N GLY A 249 -1.78 -15.14 11.97
CA GLY A 249 -2.73 -15.77 11.06
C GLY A 249 -2.44 -15.56 9.56
N ILE A 250 -3.45 -15.20 8.77
CA ILE A 250 -3.34 -15.12 7.29
C ILE A 250 -2.72 -13.81 6.78
N PHE A 251 -2.72 -12.76 7.60
CA PHE A 251 -2.17 -11.45 7.25
C PHE A 251 -0.71 -11.27 7.66
N GLY A 252 -0.20 -12.13 8.56
CA GLY A 252 1.22 -12.23 8.87
C GLY A 252 2.02 -12.98 7.80
N SER A 253 3.23 -13.42 8.16
CA SER A 253 4.00 -14.36 7.35
C SER A 253 4.55 -15.50 8.20
N THR A 254 4.53 -16.71 7.65
CA THR A 254 5.24 -17.87 8.22
C THR A 254 6.76 -17.81 7.98
N SER A 255 7.19 -17.00 7.03
CA SER A 255 8.60 -16.70 6.76
C SER A 255 8.77 -15.19 6.60
N ALA A 256 9.41 -14.55 7.58
CA ALA A 256 9.60 -13.10 7.55
C ALA A 256 10.41 -12.71 6.31
N PRO A 257 9.93 -11.74 5.50
CA PRO A 257 10.70 -11.23 4.36
C PRO A 257 12.09 -10.79 4.80
N SER A 258 13.12 -11.24 4.08
CA SER A 258 14.50 -10.91 4.44
C SER A 258 14.75 -9.40 4.35
N LYS A 259 15.69 -8.87 5.16
CA LYS A 259 16.13 -7.46 5.05
C LYS A 259 16.58 -7.09 3.63
N TRP A 260 17.12 -8.05 2.89
CA TRP A 260 17.51 -7.89 1.47
C TRP A 260 16.33 -7.64 0.55
N MET A 261 15.16 -8.18 0.87
CA MET A 261 13.94 -7.96 0.11
C MET A 261 13.48 -6.50 0.20
N LEU A 262 13.66 -5.84 1.35
CA LEU A 262 13.39 -4.40 1.48
C LEU A 262 14.33 -3.54 0.64
N VAL A 263 15.60 -3.94 0.54
CA VAL A 263 16.56 -3.28 -0.36
C VAL A 263 16.14 -3.47 -1.82
N TYR A 264 15.75 -4.69 -2.19
CA TYR A 264 15.21 -4.99 -3.52
C TYR A 264 13.98 -4.12 -3.86
N ILE A 265 13.04 -3.99 -2.92
CA ILE A 265 11.84 -3.14 -3.05
C ILE A 265 12.21 -1.67 -3.29
N GLY A 266 13.16 -1.13 -2.52
CA GLY A 266 13.65 0.24 -2.69
C GLY A 266 14.30 0.43 -4.07
N LEU A 267 15.15 -0.51 -4.49
CA LEU A 267 15.78 -0.50 -5.80
C LEU A 267 14.75 -0.63 -6.93
N TYR A 268 13.71 -1.44 -6.75
CA TYR A 268 12.62 -1.61 -7.71
C TYR A 268 11.90 -0.28 -7.97
N GLY A 269 11.57 0.49 -6.93
CA GLY A 269 11.00 1.83 -7.05
C GLY A 269 11.92 2.83 -7.75
N VAL A 270 13.21 2.84 -7.40
CA VAL A 270 14.21 3.73 -8.03
C VAL A 270 14.40 3.38 -9.51
N MET A 271 14.50 2.09 -9.85
CA MET A 271 14.60 1.63 -11.24
C MET A 271 13.36 2.00 -12.04
N ALA A 272 12.16 1.81 -11.49
CA ALA A 272 10.91 2.21 -12.16
C ALA A 272 10.90 3.71 -12.49
N LEU A 273 11.29 4.56 -11.53
CA LEU A 273 11.39 6.00 -11.75
C LEU A 273 12.46 6.36 -12.78
N TRP A 274 13.62 5.70 -12.75
CA TRP A 274 14.68 5.88 -13.73
C TRP A 274 14.21 5.52 -15.15
N PHE A 275 13.52 4.38 -15.30
CA PHE A 275 12.92 3.97 -16.56
C PHE A 275 11.83 4.94 -17.04
N ALA A 276 11.02 5.51 -16.14
CA ALA A 276 10.03 6.53 -16.47
C ALA A 276 10.70 7.77 -17.09
N ILE A 277 11.77 8.26 -16.46
CA ILE A 277 12.54 9.42 -16.97
C ILE A 277 13.15 9.12 -18.33
N ARG A 278 13.82 7.97 -18.49
CA ARG A 278 14.48 7.58 -19.74
C ARG A 278 13.49 7.36 -20.88
N SER A 279 12.34 6.75 -20.58
CA SER A 279 11.25 6.52 -21.54
C SER A 279 10.70 7.85 -22.05
N PHE A 280 10.42 8.80 -21.14
CA PHE A 280 9.90 10.12 -21.50
C PHE A 280 10.90 11.00 -22.27
N GLN A 281 12.20 10.86 -22.00
CA GLN A 281 13.25 11.57 -22.73
C GLN A 281 13.33 11.17 -24.20
N LYS A 282 13.13 9.88 -24.51
CA LYS A 282 13.27 9.33 -25.87
C LYS A 282 11.98 9.38 -26.68
N ARG A 283 10.85 9.76 -26.07
CA ARG A 283 9.55 9.75 -26.72
C ARG A 283 9.38 11.02 -27.56
N ASP A 284 9.11 10.86 -28.85
CA ASP A 284 8.71 11.98 -29.69
C ASP A 284 7.30 12.43 -29.24
N LEU A 285 7.16 13.73 -28.97
CA LEU A 285 5.93 14.38 -28.51
C LEU A 285 5.29 15.09 -29.70
#